data_AF-A0A2D5WD02-F1
#
_entry.id   AF-A0A2D5WD02-F1
#
_cell.length_a   1.000
_cell.length_b   1.000
_cell.length_c   1.000
_cell.angle_alpha   90.00
_cell.angle_beta   90.00
_cell.angle_gamma   90.00
#
_symmetry.space_group_name_H-M   'P 1'
#
loop_
_entity.id
_entity.type
_entity.pdbx_description
1 polymer ?
#
loop_
_entity_poly.entity_id
_entity_poly.type
_entity_poly.pdbx_seq_one_letter_code
_entity_poly.pdbx_strand_id
1 'polypeptide(L)'
;MPDGRKTTRSTGTTKKRDALQIAMKFEEATNMGQQGTLVERRARKTIADIYLIANQATLETSSINQYLQNWLKRKQIENCEATAERYSATLKRFIDYLGSKADQDISHLNLREISTARDHFARKLTPSSANLMVKTLRTALNQALKDGFVDTNEASRV
;
A
#
# COMPACT_ATOMS: atom_id res chain seq x y z
N MET A 1 23.12 17.54 -0.49
CA MET A 1 22.62 16.27 -1.07
C MET A 1 23.78 15.28 -1.14
N PRO A 2 23.62 14.01 -1.58
CA PRO A 2 24.69 13.00 -1.55
C PRO A 2 26.00 13.43 -2.25
N ASP A 3 25.91 14.41 -3.14
CA ASP A 3 26.98 15.08 -3.89
C ASP A 3 27.74 16.18 -3.12
N GLY A 4 27.44 16.38 -1.83
CA GLY A 4 28.07 17.40 -0.99
C GLY A 4 27.64 18.84 -1.30
N ARG A 5 26.70 19.04 -2.23
CA ARG A 5 26.22 20.38 -2.60
C ARG A 5 25.15 20.88 -1.63
N LYS A 6 25.20 22.18 -1.36
CA LYS A 6 24.13 22.90 -0.64
C LYS A 6 22.89 22.93 -1.53
N THR A 7 21.77 22.46 -1.00
CA THR A 7 20.46 22.53 -1.67
C THR A 7 19.47 23.21 -0.75
N THR A 8 18.77 24.22 -1.26
CA THR A 8 17.67 24.86 -0.55
C THR A 8 16.35 24.24 -1.01
N ARG A 9 15.75 23.40 -0.17
CA ARG A 9 14.38 22.90 -0.36
C ARG A 9 13.50 23.44 0.77
N SER A 10 12.33 23.96 0.40
CA SER A 10 11.32 24.36 1.38
C SER A 10 10.77 23.13 2.09
N THR A 11 10.55 23.23 3.41
CA THR A 11 9.92 22.18 4.23
C THR A 11 8.39 22.29 4.24
N GLY A 12 7.83 23.35 3.65
CA GLY A 12 6.39 23.55 3.52
C GLY A 12 5.66 23.94 4.81
N THR A 13 6.38 24.18 5.92
CA THR A 13 5.79 24.57 7.22
C THR A 13 6.34 25.91 7.70
N THR A 14 5.49 26.72 8.32
CA THR A 14 5.85 28.01 8.94
C THR A 14 6.39 27.84 10.36
N LYS A 15 6.14 26.69 11.00
CA LYS A 15 6.61 26.39 12.35
C LYS A 15 8.10 26.02 12.30
N LYS A 16 8.95 26.88 12.86
CA LYS A 16 10.42 26.71 12.88
C LYS A 16 10.87 25.33 13.41
N ARG A 17 10.20 24.82 14.46
CA ARG A 17 10.52 23.54 15.08
C ARG A 17 10.25 22.37 14.12
N ASP A 18 9.08 22.36 13.49
CA ASP A 18 8.66 21.31 12.56
C ASP A 18 9.51 21.36 11.29
N ALA A 19 9.83 22.57 10.80
CA ALA A 19 10.74 22.78 9.68
C ALA A 19 12.13 22.15 9.95
N LEU A 20 12.69 22.38 11.13
CA LEU A 20 13.97 21.81 11.51
C LEU A 20 13.92 20.28 11.55
N GLN A 21 12.87 19.70 12.13
CA GLN A 21 12.71 18.24 12.19
C GLN A 21 12.59 17.60 10.79
N ILE A 22 11.82 18.21 9.88
CA ILE A 22 11.72 17.76 8.49
C ILE A 22 13.08 17.82 7.79
N ALA A 23 13.84 18.92 7.98
CA ALA A 23 15.17 19.06 7.41
C ALA A 23 16.13 17.97 7.91
N MET A 24 16.12 17.68 9.21
CA MET A 24 16.91 16.60 9.81
C MET A 24 16.54 15.23 9.23
N LYS A 25 15.26 14.98 8.93
CA LYS A 25 14.82 13.72 8.30
C LYS A 25 15.36 13.55 6.87
N PHE A 26 15.45 14.63 6.10
CA PHE A 26 16.11 14.60 4.79
C PHE A 26 17.61 14.31 4.89
N GLU A 27 18.27 14.87 5.89
CA GLU A 27 19.69 14.60 6.17
C GLU A 27 19.90 13.13 6.58
N GLU A 28 19.07 12.60 7.48
CA GLU A 28 19.10 11.19 7.89
C GLU A 28 18.98 10.26 6.68
N ALA A 29 18.02 10.50 5.78
CA ALA A 29 17.87 9.73 4.55
C ALA A 29 19.06 9.85 3.60
N THR A 30 19.67 11.03 3.50
CA THR A 30 20.88 11.24 2.70
C THR A 30 22.05 10.43 3.25
N ASN A 31 22.24 10.45 4.58
CA ASN A 31 23.29 9.70 5.27
C ASN A 31 23.09 8.18 5.11
N MET A 32 21.84 7.70 5.24
CA MET A 32 21.51 6.30 4.96
C MET A 32 21.82 5.92 3.50
N GLY A 33 21.56 6.83 2.55
CA GLY A 33 21.88 6.64 1.14
C GLY A 33 23.38 6.51 0.89
N GLN A 34 24.18 7.41 1.48
CA GLN A 34 25.64 7.36 1.38
C GLN A 34 26.24 6.09 1.99
N GLN A 35 25.66 5.59 3.08
CA GLN A 35 26.07 4.34 3.73
C GLN A 35 25.56 3.09 3.00
N GLY A 36 24.77 3.24 1.93
CA GLY A 36 24.14 2.11 1.22
C GLY A 36 23.08 1.37 2.03
N THR A 37 22.62 1.95 3.15
CA THR A 37 21.62 1.31 4.03
C THR A 37 20.20 1.82 3.80
N LEU A 38 20.00 2.76 2.88
CA LEU A 38 18.69 3.26 2.48
C LEU A 38 17.96 2.23 1.61
N VAL A 39 17.46 1.18 2.26
CA VAL A 39 16.53 0.23 1.65
C VAL A 39 15.13 0.83 1.58
N GLU A 40 14.31 0.33 0.66
CA GLU A 40 12.98 0.85 0.36
C GLU A 40 12.08 1.01 1.60
N ARG A 41 12.16 0.07 2.55
CA ARG A 41 11.45 0.14 3.84
C ARG A 41 11.85 1.37 4.67
N ARG A 42 13.14 1.71 4.71
CA ARG A 42 13.64 2.88 5.45
C ARG A 42 13.25 4.17 4.76
N ALA A 43 13.30 4.21 3.42
CA ALA A 43 12.85 5.35 2.64
C ALA A 43 11.36 5.67 2.89
N ARG A 44 10.49 4.66 2.84
CA ARG A 44 9.06 4.83 3.19
C ARG A 44 8.87 5.38 4.60
N LYS A 45 9.62 4.84 5.58
CA LYS A 45 9.56 5.31 6.97
C LYS A 45 9.96 6.78 7.11
N THR A 46 11.01 7.23 6.42
CA THR A 46 11.39 8.65 6.43
C THR A 46 10.26 9.55 5.93
N ILE A 47 9.59 9.17 4.84
CA ILE A 47 8.45 9.93 4.31
C ILE A 47 7.28 9.92 5.30
N ALA A 48 7.01 8.79 5.94
CA ALA A 48 5.99 8.69 6.99
C ALA A 48 6.29 9.59 8.19
N ASP A 49 7.54 9.63 8.65
CA ASP A 49 7.98 10.52 9.73
C ASP A 49 7.79 11.99 9.34
N ILE A 50 8.13 12.38 8.10
CA ILE A 50 7.92 13.74 7.59
C ILE A 50 6.43 14.09 7.56
N TYR A 51 5.58 13.16 7.11
CA TYR A 51 4.12 13.34 7.10
C TYR A 51 3.58 13.55 8.53
N LEU A 52 4.05 12.77 9.49
CA LEU A 52 3.67 12.91 10.90
C LEU A 52 4.05 14.28 11.47
N ILE A 53 5.26 14.75 11.19
CA ILE A 53 5.73 16.06 11.65
C ILE A 53 4.91 17.19 11.03
N ALA A 54 4.64 17.11 9.71
CA ALA A 54 3.96 18.17 8.99
C ALA A 54 2.46 18.25 9.31
N ASN A 55 1.77 17.11 9.34
CA ASN A 55 0.32 17.03 9.47
C ASN A 55 -0.16 16.73 10.89
N GLN A 56 0.76 16.40 11.80
CA GLN A 56 0.45 15.93 13.17
C GLN A 56 -0.50 14.71 13.19
N ALA A 57 -0.51 13.96 12.09
CA ALA A 57 -1.33 12.78 11.87
C ALA A 57 -0.44 11.64 11.35
N THR A 58 -0.72 10.42 11.76
CA THR A 58 -0.09 9.25 11.15
C THR A 58 -0.67 9.04 9.76
N LEU A 59 0.16 8.63 8.80
CA LEU A 59 -0.37 8.03 7.57
C LEU A 59 -1.30 6.89 7.98
N GLU A 60 -2.53 6.90 7.49
CA GLU A 60 -3.42 5.75 7.67
C GLU A 60 -2.84 4.59 6.87
N THR A 61 -1.98 3.80 7.51
CA THR A 61 -1.48 2.55 6.94
C THR A 61 -2.50 1.48 7.24
N SER A 62 -3.15 0.97 6.19
CA SER A 62 -4.03 -0.18 6.30
C SER A 62 -3.31 -1.39 5.73
N SER A 63 -3.18 -2.44 6.54
CA SER A 63 -2.65 -3.71 6.03
C SER A 63 -3.56 -4.23 4.92
N ILE A 64 -3.00 -5.03 4.00
CA ILE A 64 -3.78 -5.66 2.92
C ILE A 64 -4.97 -6.42 3.51
N ASN A 65 -4.76 -7.17 4.59
CA ASN A 65 -5.80 -7.90 5.28
C ASN A 65 -6.90 -6.96 5.83
N GLN A 66 -6.51 -5.96 6.62
CA GLN A 66 -7.46 -5.04 7.24
C GLN A 66 -8.25 -4.24 6.20
N TYR A 67 -7.58 -3.77 5.15
CA TYR A 67 -8.22 -3.03 4.07
C TYR A 67 -9.23 -3.89 3.33
N LEU A 68 -8.84 -5.10 2.89
CA LEU A 68 -9.72 -6.00 2.15
C LEU A 68 -10.93 -6.45 2.97
N GLN A 69 -10.75 -6.71 4.27
CA GLN A 69 -11.86 -7.02 5.19
C GLN A 69 -12.82 -5.83 5.36
N ASN A 70 -12.29 -4.63 5.52
CA ASN A 70 -13.11 -3.42 5.63
C ASN A 70 -13.86 -3.13 4.33
N TRP A 71 -13.20 -3.29 3.18
CA TRP A 71 -13.81 -3.15 1.88
C TRP A 71 -14.95 -4.18 1.68
N LEU A 72 -14.74 -5.43 2.09
CA LEU A 72 -15.76 -6.47 2.04
C LEU A 72 -16.97 -6.11 2.90
N LYS A 73 -16.76 -5.63 4.14
CA LYS A 73 -17.85 -5.17 5.02
C LYS A 73 -18.64 -4.02 4.39
N ARG A 74 -17.96 -3.03 3.80
CA ARG A 74 -18.63 -1.95 3.05
C ARG A 74 -19.46 -2.52 1.89
N LYS A 75 -18.91 -3.47 1.13
CA LYS A 75 -19.62 -4.11 0.01
C LYS A 75 -20.77 -5.03 0.43
N GLN A 76 -20.73 -5.61 1.62
CA GLN A 76 -21.86 -6.36 2.20
C GLN A 76 -23.07 -5.46 2.48
N ILE A 77 -22.82 -4.20 2.85
CA ILE A 77 -23.88 -3.21 3.09
C ILE A 77 -24.47 -2.72 1.76
N GLU A 78 -23.62 -2.56 0.73
CA GLU A 78 -24.01 -2.01 -0.57
C GLU A 78 -24.64 -3.04 -1.54
N ASN A 79 -24.28 -4.33 -1.46
CA ASN A 79 -24.71 -5.37 -2.40
C ASN A 79 -25.56 -6.46 -1.74
N CYS A 80 -26.34 -7.19 -2.56
CA CYS A 80 -27.04 -8.40 -2.13
C CYS A 80 -26.08 -9.45 -1.54
N GLU A 81 -26.54 -10.12 -0.47
CA GLU A 81 -25.80 -11.05 0.38
C GLU A 81 -24.98 -12.12 -0.38
N ALA A 82 -25.58 -12.72 -1.42
CA ALA A 82 -24.94 -13.75 -2.25
C ALA A 82 -23.69 -13.24 -3.00
N THR A 83 -23.68 -11.97 -3.42
CA THR A 83 -22.52 -11.38 -4.12
C THR A 83 -21.37 -11.15 -3.16
N ALA A 84 -21.69 -10.71 -1.94
CA ALA A 84 -20.69 -10.45 -0.93
C ALA A 84 -20.08 -11.74 -0.36
N GLU A 85 -20.86 -12.82 -0.24
CA GLU A 85 -20.37 -14.14 0.15
C GLU A 85 -19.36 -14.70 -0.86
N ARG A 86 -19.61 -14.50 -2.17
CA ARG A 86 -18.69 -14.91 -3.22
C ARG A 86 -17.37 -14.12 -3.19
N TYR A 87 -17.44 -12.82 -2.87
CA TYR A 87 -16.24 -11.99 -2.67
C TYR A 87 -15.48 -12.39 -1.39
N SER A 88 -16.17 -12.72 -0.30
CA SER A 88 -15.54 -13.11 0.96
C SER A 88 -14.70 -14.37 0.80
N ALA A 89 -15.26 -15.40 0.16
CA ALA A 89 -14.56 -16.67 -0.09
C ALA A 89 -13.30 -16.47 -0.95
N THR A 90 -13.39 -15.55 -1.93
CA THR A 90 -12.30 -15.26 -2.86
C THR A 90 -11.19 -14.46 -2.18
N LEU A 91 -11.54 -13.42 -1.42
CA LEU A 91 -10.57 -12.61 -0.67
C LEU A 91 -9.89 -13.41 0.43
N LYS A 92 -10.62 -14.29 1.13
CA LYS A 92 -10.05 -15.18 2.14
C LYS A 92 -8.95 -16.06 1.57
N ARG A 93 -9.21 -16.73 0.44
CA ARG A 93 -8.20 -17.54 -0.26
C ARG A 93 -6.98 -16.72 -0.67
N PHE A 94 -7.18 -15.49 -1.11
CA PHE A 94 -6.08 -14.61 -1.50
C PHE A 94 -5.24 -14.16 -0.29
N ILE A 95 -5.87 -13.80 0.83
CA ILE A 95 -5.18 -13.47 2.09
C ILE A 95 -4.40 -14.69 2.59
N ASP A 96 -5.00 -15.88 2.56
CA ASP A 96 -4.34 -17.14 2.94
C ASP A 96 -3.11 -17.43 2.04
N TYR A 97 -3.18 -17.08 0.75
CA TYR A 97 -2.05 -17.20 -0.18
C TYR A 97 -0.92 -16.21 0.13
N LEU A 98 -1.26 -14.97 0.51
CA LEU A 98 -0.27 -13.97 0.88
C LEU A 98 0.43 -14.30 2.20
N GLY A 99 -0.24 -15.00 3.12
CA GLY A 99 0.30 -15.37 4.42
C GLY A 99 0.79 -14.14 5.19
N SER A 100 2.05 -14.15 5.63
CA SER A 100 2.65 -13.02 6.37
C SER A 100 2.75 -11.72 5.56
N LYS A 101 2.61 -11.77 4.23
CA LYS A 101 2.56 -10.56 3.41
C LYS A 101 1.23 -9.82 3.53
N ALA A 102 0.15 -10.49 3.95
CA ALA A 102 -1.14 -9.85 4.11
C ALA A 102 -1.16 -8.80 5.23
N ASP A 103 -0.21 -8.87 6.17
CA ASP A 103 -0.04 -7.89 7.25
C ASP A 103 0.78 -6.67 6.81
N GLN A 104 1.36 -6.69 5.61
CA GLN A 104 2.03 -5.52 5.03
C GLN A 104 1.00 -4.50 4.56
N ASP A 105 1.45 -3.25 4.48
CA ASP A 105 0.63 -2.15 3.98
C ASP A 105 0.14 -2.42 2.54
N ILE A 106 -1.10 -2.02 2.23
CA ILE A 106 -1.72 -2.25 0.93
C ILE A 106 -0.93 -1.65 -0.25
N SER A 107 -0.15 -0.59 -0.02
CA SER A 107 0.75 -0.01 -1.02
C SER A 107 1.87 -0.96 -1.49
N HIS A 108 2.18 -2.01 -0.73
CA HIS A 108 3.16 -3.02 -1.15
C HIS A 108 2.61 -4.03 -2.17
N LEU A 109 1.29 -4.10 -2.33
CA LEU A 109 0.66 -5.04 -3.25
C LEU A 109 0.95 -4.63 -4.70
N ASN A 110 1.87 -5.35 -5.34
CA ASN A 110 2.36 -5.01 -6.68
C ASN A 110 1.81 -5.93 -7.78
N LEU A 111 2.00 -5.52 -9.04
CA LEU A 111 1.60 -6.26 -10.23
C LEU A 111 2.05 -7.73 -10.24
N ARG A 112 3.30 -7.98 -9.83
CA ARG A 112 3.91 -9.31 -9.86
C ARG A 112 3.26 -10.22 -8.83
N GLU A 113 2.93 -9.71 -7.65
CA GLU A 113 2.24 -10.47 -6.61
C GLU A 113 0.82 -10.86 -7.05
N ILE A 114 0.09 -9.95 -7.70
CA ILE A 114 -1.25 -10.24 -8.21
C ILE A 114 -1.19 -11.26 -9.37
N SER A 115 -0.22 -11.11 -10.27
CA SER A 115 -0.03 -12.03 -11.40
C SER A 115 0.38 -13.43 -10.93
N THR A 116 1.33 -13.53 -10.00
CA THR A 116 1.76 -14.82 -9.45
C THR A 116 0.65 -15.49 -8.65
N ALA A 117 -0.16 -14.73 -7.89
CA ALA A 117 -1.35 -15.25 -7.24
C ALA A 117 -2.34 -15.81 -8.26
N ARG A 118 -2.66 -15.06 -9.32
CA ARG A 118 -3.56 -15.52 -10.40
C ARG A 118 -3.07 -16.84 -10.99
N ASP A 119 -1.79 -16.93 -11.33
CA ASP A 119 -1.23 -18.13 -11.96
C ASP A 119 -1.21 -19.32 -10.98
N HIS A 120 -0.95 -19.08 -9.69
CA HIS A 120 -1.08 -20.11 -8.66
C HIS A 120 -2.51 -20.63 -8.55
N PHE A 121 -3.52 -19.75 -8.57
CA PHE A 121 -4.93 -20.17 -8.52
C PHE A 121 -5.40 -20.82 -9.81
N ALA A 122 -4.93 -20.38 -10.98
CA ALA A 122 -5.28 -20.99 -12.27
C ALA A 122 -4.81 -22.45 -12.40
N ARG A 123 -3.80 -22.86 -11.63
CA ARG A 123 -3.35 -24.26 -11.55
C ARG A 123 -4.24 -25.13 -10.65
N LYS A 124 -4.94 -24.54 -9.69
CA LYS A 124 -5.74 -25.26 -8.66
C LYS A 124 -7.24 -25.12 -8.85
N LEU A 125 -7.67 -24.09 -9.58
CA LEU A 125 -9.06 -23.71 -9.79
C LEU A 125 -9.32 -23.49 -11.28
N THR A 126 -10.59 -23.37 -11.64
CA THR A 126 -10.95 -23.02 -13.02
C THR A 126 -10.40 -21.64 -13.38
N PRO A 127 -10.05 -21.39 -14.66
CA PRO A 127 -9.62 -20.08 -15.13
C PRO A 127 -10.63 -18.97 -14.81
N SER A 128 -11.93 -19.30 -14.83
CA SER A 128 -13.01 -18.37 -14.45
C SER A 128 -12.90 -17.91 -12.99
N SER A 129 -12.61 -18.83 -12.07
CA SER A 129 -12.42 -18.51 -10.65
C SER A 129 -11.16 -17.67 -10.40
N ALA A 130 -10.05 -17.96 -11.08
CA ALA A 130 -8.82 -17.17 -10.98
C ALA A 130 -9.03 -15.74 -11.52
N ASN A 131 -9.74 -15.60 -12.64
CA ASN A 131 -10.09 -14.30 -13.22
C ASN A 131 -11.09 -13.51 -12.36
N LEU A 132 -12.02 -14.20 -11.70
CA LEU A 132 -12.95 -13.56 -10.76
C LEU A 132 -12.19 -12.92 -9.58
N MET A 133 -11.18 -13.61 -9.04
CA MET A 133 -10.32 -13.05 -8.00
C MET A 133 -9.64 -11.76 -8.44
N VAL A 134 -9.01 -11.75 -9.63
CA VAL A 134 -8.36 -10.54 -10.15
C VAL A 134 -9.37 -9.41 -10.34
N LYS A 135 -10.59 -9.71 -10.82
CA LYS A 135 -11.67 -8.72 -10.94
C LYS A 135 -12.07 -8.14 -9.57
N THR A 136 -12.24 -8.98 -8.55
CA THR A 136 -12.56 -8.52 -7.19
C THR A 136 -11.45 -7.64 -6.62
N LEU A 137 -10.18 -8.05 -6.76
CA LEU A 137 -9.03 -7.23 -6.33
C LEU A 137 -8.97 -5.90 -7.08
N ARG A 138 -9.28 -5.88 -8.37
CA ARG A 138 -9.37 -4.65 -9.16
C ARG A 138 -10.41 -3.68 -8.62
N THR A 139 -11.58 -4.18 -8.21
CA THR A 139 -12.61 -3.34 -7.60
C THR A 139 -12.20 -2.82 -6.22
N ALA A 140 -11.49 -3.63 -5.41
CA ALA A 140 -10.97 -3.21 -4.12
C ALA A 140 -9.87 -2.16 -4.26
N LEU A 141 -8.89 -2.37 -5.15
CA LEU A 141 -7.80 -1.43 -5.39
C LEU A 141 -8.25 -0.16 -6.10
N ASN A 142 -9.30 -0.19 -6.92
CA ASN A 142 -9.91 1.04 -7.45
C ASN A 142 -10.50 1.89 -6.33
N GLN A 143 -11.09 1.26 -5.30
CA GLN A 143 -11.55 2.01 -4.14
C GLN A 143 -10.37 2.52 -3.32
N ALA A 144 -9.33 1.71 -3.13
CA ALA A 144 -8.11 2.11 -2.43
C ALA A 144 -7.44 3.32 -3.11
N LEU A 145 -7.47 3.37 -4.44
CA LEU A 145 -6.97 4.49 -5.24
C LEU A 145 -7.80 5.76 -4.99
N LYS A 146 -9.13 5.65 -4.94
CA LYS A 146 -10.02 6.78 -4.63
C LYS A 146 -9.87 7.27 -3.20
N ASP A 147 -9.66 6.34 -2.28
CA ASP A 147 -9.47 6.59 -0.86
C ASP A 147 -8.03 7.10 -0.55
N GLY A 148 -7.11 7.07 -1.53
CA GLY A 148 -5.73 7.56 -1.40
C GLY A 148 -4.76 6.59 -0.72
N PHE A 149 -5.14 5.32 -0.54
CA PHE A 149 -4.27 4.30 0.06
C PHE A 149 -3.26 3.69 -0.91
N VAL A 150 -3.50 3.79 -2.23
CA VAL A 150 -2.57 3.32 -3.27
C VAL A 150 -2.48 4.36 -4.38
N ASP A 151 -1.28 4.54 -4.94
CA ASP A 151 -1.05 5.49 -6.03
C ASP A 151 -1.49 4.96 -7.40
N THR A 152 -1.60 3.63 -7.54
CA THR A 152 -1.96 2.97 -8.80
C THR A 152 -2.73 1.68 -8.51
N ASN A 153 -3.75 1.41 -9.33
CA ASN A 153 -4.43 0.12 -9.29
C ASN A 153 -3.62 -0.94 -10.06
N GLU A 154 -2.80 -1.68 -9.33
CA GLU A 154 -1.96 -2.75 -9.88
C GLU A 154 -2.78 -3.92 -10.46
N ALA A 155 -3.98 -4.20 -9.95
CA ALA A 155 -4.85 -5.25 -10.49
C ALA A 155 -5.48 -4.88 -11.84
N SER A 156 -5.49 -3.60 -12.24
CA SER A 156 -5.95 -3.17 -13.57
C SER A 156 -5.00 -3.55 -14.69
N ARG A 157 -3.76 -3.91 -14.36
CA ARG A 157 -2.69 -4.24 -15.31
C ARG A 157 -2.46 -5.76 -15.48
N VAL A 158 -3.23 -6.59 -14.75
CA VAL A 158 -3.23 -8.07 -14.80
C VAL A 158 -4.41 -8.60 -15.60
#